data_AF-A0A6U0LP59-F1
#
_entry.id   AF-A0A6U0LP59-F1
#
_cell.length_a   1.000
_cell.length_b   1.000
_cell.length_c   1.000
_cell.angle_alpha   90.00
_cell.angle_beta   90.00
_cell.angle_gamma   90.00
#
_symmetry.space_group_name_H-M   'P 1'
#
loop_
_entity.id
_entity.type
_entity.pdbx_description
1 polymer ?
#
loop_
_entity_poly.entity_id
_entity_poly.type
_entity_poly.pdbx_seq_one_letter_code
_entity_poly.pdbx_strand_id
1 'polypeptide(L)'
;QTALYPCIPSIGYGIFGMPVDTDEAKEKFKALQEEHFKILTDVYLKDTKFCYSDTPTIADLAIAPALNFIKARKKFWEAVPQAVKDYQARVLEAFPGAKENFDALEGMATGWDGEGNDAEP
;
A
#
# COMPACT_ATOMS: atom_id res chain seq x y z
N GLN A 1 -6.12 -3.74 -11.46
CA GLN A 1 -5.34 -3.36 -10.26
C GLN A 1 -5.55 -4.32 -9.08
N THR A 2 -6.67 -5.06 -8.98
CA THR A 2 -6.99 -5.93 -7.82
C THR A 2 -6.23 -7.26 -7.71
N ALA A 3 -5.50 -7.70 -8.74
CA ALA A 3 -4.79 -8.99 -8.69
C ALA A 3 -3.44 -8.95 -7.95
N LEU A 4 -2.80 -7.78 -7.84
CA LEU A 4 -1.47 -7.63 -7.22
C LEU A 4 -1.53 -7.59 -5.68
N TYR A 5 -2.63 -7.09 -5.13
CA TYR A 5 -2.87 -7.04 -3.69
C TYR A 5 -4.32 -7.35 -3.34
N PRO A 6 -4.74 -8.62 -3.42
CA PRO A 6 -6.08 -9.03 -3.00
C PRO A 6 -6.34 -8.75 -1.50
N CYS A 7 -5.28 -8.50 -0.72
CA CYS A 7 -5.35 -8.16 0.69
C CYS A 7 -5.83 -6.72 0.98
N ILE A 8 -5.62 -5.78 0.05
CA ILE A 8 -5.86 -4.35 0.31
C ILE A 8 -7.33 -4.03 0.61
N PRO A 9 -8.33 -4.61 -0.08
CA PRO A 9 -9.74 -4.36 0.23
C PRO A 9 -10.09 -4.58 1.70
N SER A 10 -9.73 -5.73 2.27
CA SER A 10 -10.04 -6.06 3.67
C SER A 10 -9.32 -5.15 4.67
N ILE A 11 -8.16 -4.60 4.29
CA ILE A 11 -7.37 -3.71 5.16
C ILE A 11 -7.91 -2.28 5.13
N GLY A 12 -8.12 -1.73 3.93
CA GLY A 12 -8.22 -0.27 3.73
C GLY A 12 -9.47 0.22 3.00
N TYR A 13 -10.37 -0.64 2.49
CA TYR A 13 -11.55 -0.14 1.74
C TYR A 13 -12.68 0.37 2.65
N GLY A 14 -12.49 0.35 3.97
CA GLY A 14 -13.37 1.06 4.91
C GLY A 14 -13.48 2.56 4.58
N ILE A 15 -12.45 3.14 3.95
CA ILE A 15 -12.48 4.53 3.47
C ILE A 15 -13.54 4.79 2.39
N PHE A 16 -14.00 3.74 1.70
CA PHE A 16 -15.06 3.80 0.69
C PHE A 16 -16.43 3.44 1.28
N GLY A 17 -16.55 3.33 2.60
CA GLY A 17 -17.77 2.89 3.28
C GLY A 17 -18.05 1.40 3.12
N MET A 18 -17.07 0.61 2.66
CA MET A 18 -17.21 -0.84 2.61
C MET A 18 -17.09 -1.44 4.02
N PRO A 19 -17.86 -2.49 4.33
CA PRO A 19 -17.67 -3.22 5.58
C PRO A 19 -16.26 -3.82 5.61
N VAL A 20 -15.56 -3.62 6.72
CA VAL A 20 -14.21 -4.14 6.95
C VAL A 20 -14.17 -4.88 8.29
N ASP A 21 -13.74 -6.12 8.27
CA ASP A 21 -13.56 -6.94 9.47
C ASP A 21 -12.11 -6.82 9.95
N THR A 22 -11.92 -6.55 11.26
CA THR A 22 -10.58 -6.31 11.81
C THR A 22 -9.74 -7.59 11.86
N ASP A 23 -10.35 -8.76 12.09
CA ASP A 23 -9.61 -10.02 12.14
C ASP A 23 -9.25 -10.50 10.73
N GLU A 24 -10.13 -10.30 9.75
CA GLU A 24 -9.80 -10.49 8.34
C GLU A 24 -8.67 -9.54 7.91
N ALA A 25 -8.72 -8.26 8.31
CA ALA A 25 -7.67 -7.30 8.01
C ALA A 25 -6.29 -7.79 8.50
N LYS A 26 -6.19 -8.30 9.73
CA LYS A 26 -4.96 -8.88 10.29
C LYS A 26 -4.47 -10.08 9.49
N GLU A 27 -5.36 -11.02 9.16
CA GLU A 27 -5.01 -12.19 8.33
C GLU A 27 -4.45 -11.76 6.96
N LYS A 28 -5.12 -10.80 6.31
CA LYS A 28 -4.69 -10.28 5.01
C LYS A 28 -3.41 -9.46 5.10
N PHE A 29 -3.19 -8.74 6.18
CA PHE A 29 -1.94 -8.01 6.40
C PHE A 29 -0.77 -8.96 6.65
N LYS A 30 -0.98 -10.06 7.36
CA LYS A 30 0.03 -11.11 7.50
C LYS A 30 0.43 -11.70 6.14
N ALA A 31 -0.55 -12.06 5.29
CA ALA A 31 -0.27 -12.53 3.93
C ALA A 31 0.48 -11.47 3.08
N LEU A 32 0.11 -10.20 3.25
CA LEU A 32 0.79 -9.07 2.62
C LEU A 32 2.27 -9.00 3.02
N GLN A 33 2.59 -9.16 4.30
CA GLN A 33 3.96 -9.15 4.80
C GLN A 33 4.76 -10.41 4.41
N GLU A 34 4.14 -11.59 4.53
CA GLU A 34 4.84 -12.86 4.37
C GLU A 34 5.09 -13.22 2.90
N GLU A 35 4.23 -12.78 1.98
CA GLU A 35 4.30 -13.11 0.56
C GLU A 35 4.51 -11.88 -0.31
N HIS A 36 3.56 -10.94 -0.32
CA HIS A 36 3.51 -9.91 -1.35
C HIS A 36 4.62 -8.86 -1.21
N PHE A 37 4.96 -8.44 0.00
CA PHE A 37 6.08 -7.52 0.22
C PHE A 37 7.42 -8.17 -0.13
N LYS A 38 7.60 -9.45 0.15
CA LYS A 38 8.81 -10.18 -0.27
C LYS A 38 8.90 -10.32 -1.78
N ILE A 39 7.79 -10.62 -2.46
CA ILE A 39 7.77 -10.65 -3.92
C ILE A 39 8.14 -9.27 -4.50
N LEU A 40 7.59 -8.19 -3.93
CA LEU A 40 7.95 -6.83 -4.34
C LEU A 40 9.46 -6.59 -4.17
N THR A 41 10.02 -6.83 -2.99
CA THR A 41 11.43 -6.50 -2.71
C THR A 41 12.42 -7.45 -3.38
N ASP A 42 12.14 -8.75 -3.37
CA ASP A 42 13.12 -9.79 -3.70
C ASP A 42 13.03 -10.24 -5.16
N VAL A 43 11.90 -9.96 -5.82
CA VAL A 43 11.66 -10.33 -7.22
C VAL A 43 11.50 -9.08 -8.08
N TYR A 44 10.56 -8.20 -7.77
CA TYR A 44 10.21 -7.09 -8.67
C TYR A 44 11.25 -5.98 -8.63
N LEU A 45 11.80 -5.70 -7.45
CA LEU A 45 12.83 -4.69 -7.23
C LEU A 45 14.23 -5.29 -7.19
N LYS A 46 14.37 -6.56 -7.57
CA LYS A 46 15.66 -7.23 -7.56
C LYS A 46 16.62 -6.47 -8.47
N ASP A 47 17.71 -5.98 -7.86
CA ASP A 47 18.79 -5.24 -8.50
C ASP A 47 18.35 -3.98 -9.27
N THR A 48 17.14 -3.46 -9.03
CA THR A 48 16.54 -2.35 -9.78
C THR A 48 15.81 -1.36 -8.85
N LYS A 49 15.74 -0.09 -9.27
CA LYS A 49 15.07 0.96 -8.47
C LYS A 49 13.54 0.91 -8.53
N PHE A 50 13.00 0.45 -9.64
CA PHE A 50 11.56 0.36 -9.92
C PHE A 50 11.24 -1.06 -10.37
N CYS A 51 9.97 -1.42 -10.48
CA CYS A 51 9.58 -2.78 -10.86
C CYS A 51 10.21 -3.21 -12.19
N TYR A 52 11.16 -4.16 -12.13
CA TYR A 52 11.92 -4.72 -13.23
C TYR A 52 12.67 -3.68 -14.09
N SER A 53 12.99 -2.50 -13.54
CA SER A 53 13.53 -1.38 -14.31
C SER A 53 14.27 -0.35 -13.44
N ASP A 54 15.28 0.31 -14.01
CA ASP A 54 15.91 1.49 -13.39
C ASP A 54 15.14 2.79 -13.61
N THR A 55 14.10 2.74 -14.46
CA THR A 55 13.20 3.86 -14.76
C THR A 55 11.77 3.52 -14.35
N PRO A 56 11.01 4.50 -13.82
CA PRO A 56 9.65 4.25 -13.34
C PRO A 56 8.71 3.90 -14.51
N THR A 57 7.79 2.98 -14.27
CA THR A 57 6.83 2.51 -15.28
C THR A 57 5.40 2.53 -14.75
N ILE A 58 4.43 2.20 -15.61
CA ILE A 58 3.05 2.02 -15.19
C ILE A 58 2.87 0.87 -14.19
N ALA A 59 3.80 -0.10 -14.14
CA ALA A 59 3.77 -1.16 -13.14
C ALA A 59 3.91 -0.57 -11.72
N ASP A 60 4.77 0.43 -11.56
CA ASP A 60 4.96 1.11 -10.28
C ASP A 60 3.71 1.89 -9.86
N LEU A 61 3.04 2.53 -10.81
CA LEU A 61 1.76 3.22 -10.58
C LEU A 61 0.61 2.26 -10.22
N ALA A 62 0.72 0.97 -10.57
CA ALA A 62 -0.25 -0.02 -10.15
C ALA A 62 -0.05 -0.49 -8.70
N ILE A 63 1.16 -0.30 -8.15
CA ILE A 63 1.58 -0.81 -6.84
C ILE A 63 1.62 0.31 -5.81
N ALA A 64 2.48 1.33 -6.01
CA ALA A 64 2.79 2.30 -4.97
C ALA A 64 1.59 3.14 -4.50
N PRO A 65 0.69 3.63 -5.38
CA PRO A 65 -0.50 4.34 -4.93
C PRO A 65 -1.44 3.44 -4.11
N ALA A 66 -1.57 2.16 -4.45
CA ALA A 66 -2.44 1.24 -3.72
C ALA A 66 -1.98 1.04 -2.27
N LEU A 67 -0.67 1.13 -2.00
CA LEU A 67 -0.15 1.05 -0.63
C LEU A 67 -0.67 2.17 0.30
N ASN A 68 -1.13 3.31 -0.25
CA ASN A 68 -1.76 4.35 0.57
C ASN A 68 -3.01 3.85 1.29
N PHE A 69 -3.74 2.87 0.76
CA PHE A 69 -4.93 2.34 1.43
C PHE A 69 -4.63 1.67 2.78
N ILE A 70 -3.39 1.18 2.98
CA ILE A 70 -2.96 0.64 4.27
C ILE A 70 -2.91 1.75 5.33
N LYS A 71 -2.67 3.02 4.94
CA LYS A 71 -2.64 4.18 5.85
C LYS A 71 -3.97 4.48 6.53
N ALA A 72 -5.08 3.88 6.06
CA ALA A 72 -6.34 3.87 6.79
C ALA A 72 -6.21 3.18 8.17
N ARG A 73 -5.33 2.18 8.28
CA ARG A 73 -5.03 1.49 9.53
C ARG A 73 -3.65 1.92 10.00
N LYS A 74 -3.57 2.90 10.91
CA LYS A 74 -2.30 3.57 11.26
C LYS A 74 -1.21 2.60 11.69
N LYS A 75 -1.55 1.67 12.60
CA LYS A 75 -0.59 0.69 13.12
C LYS A 75 -0.18 -0.36 12.09
N PHE A 76 -1.04 -0.66 11.12
CA PHE A 76 -0.69 -1.54 10.00
C PHE A 76 0.34 -0.85 9.11
N TRP A 77 0.14 0.45 8.81
CA TRP A 77 1.14 1.23 8.09
C TRP A 77 2.47 1.33 8.85
N GLU A 78 2.43 1.52 10.17
CA GLU A 78 3.64 1.48 11.00
C GLU A 78 4.39 0.16 10.84
N ALA A 79 3.68 -0.97 10.81
CA ALA A 79 4.24 -2.31 10.60
C ALA A 79 4.64 -2.65 9.15
N VAL A 80 4.40 -1.77 8.17
CA VAL A 80 4.92 -1.95 6.80
C VAL A 80 6.45 -1.84 6.82
N PRO A 81 7.20 -2.77 6.19
CA PRO A 81 8.66 -2.73 6.14
C PRO A 81 9.19 -1.44 5.50
N GLN A 82 10.29 -0.91 6.03
CA GLN A 82 10.87 0.36 5.55
C GLN A 82 11.22 0.33 4.05
N ALA A 83 11.73 -0.79 3.54
CA ALA A 83 12.04 -0.93 2.11
C ALA A 83 10.81 -0.73 1.20
N VAL A 84 9.63 -1.13 1.66
CA VAL A 84 8.36 -0.93 0.92
C VAL A 84 7.93 0.54 0.99
N LYS A 85 8.10 1.20 2.15
CA LYS A 85 7.85 2.64 2.31
C LYS A 85 8.78 3.48 1.43
N ASP A 86 10.07 3.15 1.40
CA ASP A 86 11.08 3.83 0.58
C ASP A 86 10.80 3.65 -0.92
N TYR A 87 10.38 2.45 -1.33
CA TYR A 87 9.90 2.20 -2.69
C TYR A 87 8.69 3.07 -3.01
N GLN A 88 7.68 3.10 -2.15
CA GLN A 88 6.48 3.91 -2.37
C GLN A 88 6.85 5.38 -2.57
N ALA A 89 7.62 5.96 -1.66
CA ALA A 89 8.04 7.36 -1.73
C ALA A 89 8.76 7.66 -3.05
N ARG A 90 9.74 6.81 -3.43
CA ARG A 90 10.49 6.95 -4.67
C ARG A 90 9.60 6.93 -5.91
N VAL A 91 8.55 6.11 -5.93
CA VAL A 91 7.58 6.09 -7.04
C VAL A 91 6.76 7.36 -7.07
N LEU A 92 6.19 7.80 -5.94
CA LEU A 92 5.34 9.00 -5.92
C LEU A 92 6.12 10.26 -6.34
N GLU A 93 7.39 10.37 -5.96
CA GLU A 93 8.29 11.45 -6.38
C GLU A 93 8.62 11.41 -7.87
N ALA A 94 8.69 10.22 -8.46
CA ALA A 94 9.02 10.04 -9.87
C ALA A 94 7.89 10.44 -10.84
N PHE A 95 6.66 10.67 -10.34
CA PHE A 95 5.49 11.07 -11.13
C PHE A 95 4.88 12.40 -10.62
N PRO A 96 5.61 13.54 -10.73
CA PRO A 96 5.14 14.82 -10.20
C PRO A 96 3.83 15.31 -10.82
N GLY A 97 3.55 14.95 -12.08
CA GLY A 97 2.30 15.28 -12.76
C GLY A 97 1.06 14.59 -12.18
N ALA A 98 1.23 13.56 -11.35
CA ALA A 98 0.15 12.86 -10.67
C ALA A 98 0.06 13.22 -9.17
N LYS A 99 0.88 14.16 -8.69
CA LYS A 99 0.99 14.51 -7.27
C LYS A 99 -0.35 14.84 -6.62
N GLU A 100 -1.19 15.63 -7.26
CA GLU A 100 -2.50 16.00 -6.73
C GLU A 100 -3.38 14.76 -6.46
N ASN A 101 -3.33 13.77 -7.36
CA ASN A 101 -4.05 12.51 -7.17
C ASN A 101 -3.48 11.67 -6.02
N PHE A 102 -2.16 11.68 -5.85
CA PHE A 102 -1.51 10.97 -4.74
C PHE A 102 -1.82 11.61 -3.40
N ASP A 103 -1.78 12.94 -3.33
CA ASP A 103 -2.11 13.71 -2.12
C ASP A 103 -3.58 13.53 -1.74
N ALA A 104 -4.50 13.55 -2.72
CA ALA A 104 -5.91 13.28 -2.50
C ALA A 104 -6.15 11.86 -1.96
N LEU A 105 -5.47 10.87 -2.53
CA LEU A 105 -5.54 9.47 -2.09
C LEU A 105 -4.99 9.28 -0.68
N GLU A 106 -3.85 9.89 -0.37
CA GLU A 106 -3.25 9.86 0.97
C GLU A 106 -4.12 10.57 1.99
N GLY A 107 -4.70 11.73 1.65
CA GLY A 107 -5.61 12.45 2.54
C GLY A 107 -6.86 11.64 2.88
N MET A 108 -7.46 10.96 1.90
CA MET A 108 -8.58 10.05 2.13
C MET A 108 -8.20 8.89 3.05
N ALA A 109 -7.03 8.28 2.83
CA ALA A 109 -6.60 7.14 3.65
C ALA A 109 -6.25 7.55 5.09
N THR A 110 -5.44 8.61 5.26
CA THR A 110 -4.98 9.05 6.59
C THR A 110 -6.06 9.74 7.41
N GLY A 111 -7.08 10.31 6.75
CA GLY A 111 -8.23 10.95 7.39
C GLY A 111 -9.31 10.00 7.91
N TRP A 112 -9.20 8.69 7.66
CA TRP A 112 -10.21 7.73 8.07
C TRP A 112 -10.14 7.39 9.56
N ASP A 113 -11.28 7.52 10.25
CA ASP A 113 -11.45 7.32 11.69
C ASP A 113 -12.48 6.21 12.02
N GLY A 114 -12.74 5.33 11.06
CA GLY A 114 -13.66 4.20 11.22
C GLY A 114 -13.15 3.10 12.17
N GLU A 115 -14.03 2.14 12.44
CA GLU A 115 -13.77 1.08 13.42
C GLU A 115 -12.50 0.28 13.10
N GLY A 116 -11.62 0.19 14.10
CA GLY A 116 -10.35 -0.54 14.07
C GLY A 116 -9.22 0.19 13.33
N ASN A 117 -9.35 1.48 13.01
CA ASN A 117 -8.25 2.28 12.44
C ASN A 117 -6.95 2.20 13.29
N ASP A 118 -7.09 2.07 14.60
CA ASP A 118 -6.01 1.94 15.59
C ASP A 118 -5.81 0.49 16.09
N ALA A 119 -6.36 -0.50 15.37
CA ALA A 119 -6.14 -1.92 15.68
C ALA A 119 -4.68 -2.32 15.41
N GLU A 120 -4.15 -3.23 16.23
CA GLU A 120 -2.84 -3.85 15.97
C GLU A 120 -2.95 -4.82 14.78
N PRO A 121 -1.92 -4.86 13.90
CA PRO A 121 -1.82 -5.79 12.78
C PRO A 121 -1.65 -7.26 13.19
#